data_AF-A0AA39NJ98-F1
#
_entry.id   AF-A0AA39NJ98-F1
#
_cell.length_a   1.000
_cell.length_b   1.000
_cell.length_c   1.000
_cell.angle_alpha   90.00
_cell.angle_beta   90.00
_cell.angle_gamma   90.00
#
_symmetry.space_group_name_H-M   'P 1'
#
loop_
_entity.id
_entity.type
_entity.pdbx_description
1 polymer ?
#
loop_
_entity_poly.entity_id
_entity_poly.type
_entity_poly.pdbx_seq_one_letter_code
_entity_poly.pdbx_strand_id
1 'polypeptide(L)'
;PTWVRPESELLQQAYSSVKIATSDEEAYKFLIHKAKYLAAFGRTVSVKPFADRKPLPRCQNCQGFGHTRNNCQNETRCRLCGEKHPEERHKEHCEGCKMEAQAAECVPEELPGDCDHNIRCANCMGKDGRDDAHTA
;
A
#
# COMPACT_ATOMS: atom_id res chain seq x y z
N PRO A 1 30.62 -10.04 -7.06
CA PRO A 1 29.65 -8.94 -6.90
C PRO A 1 28.30 -9.46 -6.38
N THR A 2 27.73 -8.84 -5.34
CA THR A 2 26.46 -9.26 -4.69
C THR A 2 25.21 -9.19 -5.58
N TRP A 3 25.34 -8.67 -6.81
CA TRP A 3 24.26 -8.54 -7.79
C TRP A 3 24.21 -9.67 -8.82
N VAL A 4 25.20 -10.57 -8.84
CA VAL A 4 25.18 -11.76 -9.71
C VAL A 4 24.72 -12.95 -8.88
N ARG A 5 23.51 -13.45 -9.18
CA ARG A 5 22.92 -14.64 -8.55
C ARG A 5 23.35 -15.89 -9.33
N PRO A 6 23.51 -17.06 -8.68
CA PRO A 6 23.88 -18.29 -9.37
C PRO A 6 22.75 -18.78 -10.30
N GLU A 7 23.13 -19.48 -11.37
CA GLU A 7 22.20 -19.92 -12.42
C GLU A 7 21.05 -20.78 -11.88
N SER A 8 21.33 -21.66 -10.92
CA SER A 8 20.33 -22.51 -10.27
C SER A 8 19.22 -21.71 -9.57
N GLU A 9 19.54 -20.53 -9.03
CA GLU A 9 18.55 -19.62 -8.42
C GLU A 9 17.79 -18.83 -9.50
N LEU A 10 18.46 -18.45 -10.59
CA LEU A 10 17.83 -17.71 -11.69
C LEU A 10 16.79 -18.55 -12.43
N LEU A 11 17.06 -19.84 -12.64
CA LEU A 11 16.13 -20.77 -13.29
C LEU A 11 14.81 -20.97 -12.53
N GLN A 12 14.79 -20.69 -11.21
CA GLN A 12 13.61 -20.80 -10.36
C GLN A 12 12.83 -19.48 -10.24
N GLN A 13 13.36 -18.36 -10.75
CA GLN A 13 12.72 -17.06 -10.62
C GLN A 13 11.87 -16.73 -11.85
N ALA A 14 10.60 -16.40 -11.60
CA ALA A 14 9.67 -15.96 -12.65
C ALA A 14 9.94 -14.52 -13.14
N TYR A 15 10.79 -13.76 -12.44
CA TYR A 15 11.07 -12.36 -12.73
C TYR A 15 12.53 -12.00 -12.41
N SER A 16 13.04 -11.00 -13.15
CA SER A 16 14.37 -10.41 -12.93
C SER A 16 14.25 -8.89 -12.85
N SER A 17 15.12 -8.24 -12.07
CA SER A 17 15.20 -6.78 -11.97
C SER A 17 16.61 -6.29 -12.19
N VAL A 18 16.78 -5.17 -12.88
CA VAL A 18 18.06 -4.48 -13.09
C VAL A 18 18.02 -3.14 -12.36
N LYS A 19 19.10 -2.80 -11.65
CA LYS A 19 19.27 -1.49 -11.02
C LYS A 19 20.10 -0.61 -11.96
N ILE A 20 19.57 0.56 -12.31
CA ILE A 20 20.26 1.56 -13.12
C ILE A 20 20.56 2.74 -12.19
N ALA A 21 21.83 3.12 -12.10
CA ALA A 21 22.25 4.32 -11.41
C ALA A 21 22.67 5.36 -12.47
N THR A 22 22.19 6.58 -12.32
CA THR A 22 22.56 7.72 -13.17
C THR A 22 22.95 8.90 -12.28
N SER A 23 23.94 9.67 -12.71
CA SER A 23 24.32 10.93 -12.08
C SER A 23 23.48 12.12 -12.57
N ASP A 24 22.69 11.94 -13.62
CA ASP A 24 21.83 12.96 -14.21
C ASP A 24 20.41 12.90 -13.59
N GLU A 25 20.08 13.94 -12.83
CA GLU A 25 18.78 14.09 -12.15
C GLU A 25 17.62 14.25 -13.14
N GLU A 26 17.84 14.90 -14.28
CA GLU A 26 16.80 15.09 -15.29
C GLU A 26 16.51 13.80 -16.03
N ALA A 27 17.54 12.99 -16.30
CA ALA A 27 17.37 11.63 -16.80
C ALA A 27 16.60 10.76 -15.80
N TYR A 28 16.90 10.86 -14.49
CA TYR A 28 16.13 10.17 -13.45
C TYR A 28 14.65 10.58 -13.48
N LYS A 29 14.36 11.89 -13.45
CA LYS A 29 12.98 12.41 -13.48
C LYS A 29 12.24 11.96 -14.74
N PHE A 30 12.91 11.97 -15.89
CA PHE A 30 12.34 11.50 -17.15
C PHE A 30 11.96 10.02 -17.06
N LEU A 31 12.86 9.15 -16.58
CA LEU A 31 12.63 7.71 -16.48
C LEU A 31 11.46 7.38 -15.54
N ILE A 32 11.40 8.03 -14.38
CA ILE A 32 10.40 7.75 -13.34
C ILE A 32 9.04 8.38 -13.67
N HIS A 33 9.02 9.65 -14.06
CA HIS A 33 7.75 10.39 -14.19
C HIS A 33 7.17 10.38 -15.59
N LYS A 34 8.02 10.39 -16.63
CA LYS A 34 7.58 10.50 -18.03
C LYS A 34 7.54 9.15 -18.73
N ALA A 35 8.67 8.46 -18.82
CA ALA A 35 8.78 7.20 -19.56
C ALA A 35 7.95 6.08 -18.90
N LYS A 36 8.12 5.87 -17.58
CA LYS A 36 7.49 4.82 -16.74
C LYS A 36 7.76 3.38 -17.17
N TYR A 37 8.07 3.15 -18.43
CA TYR A 37 8.36 1.87 -19.04
C TYR A 37 9.56 1.97 -19.99
N LEU A 38 10.33 0.90 -20.09
CA LEU A 38 11.43 0.75 -21.03
C LEU A 38 11.23 -0.49 -21.89
N ALA A 39 11.79 -0.49 -23.09
CA ALA A 39 11.92 -1.70 -23.88
C ALA A 39 13.23 -2.39 -23.49
N ALA A 40 13.14 -3.62 -22.97
CA ALA A 40 14.29 -4.45 -22.63
C ALA A 40 14.00 -5.91 -22.97
N PHE A 41 14.97 -6.61 -23.56
CA PHE A 41 14.83 -8.04 -23.92
C PHE A 41 13.56 -8.36 -24.73
N GLY A 42 13.17 -7.47 -25.65
CA GLY A 42 11.97 -7.62 -26.47
C GLY A 42 10.64 -7.48 -25.70
N ARG A 43 10.68 -6.96 -24.46
CA ARG A 43 9.50 -6.74 -23.61
C ARG A 43 9.45 -5.32 -23.07
N THR A 44 8.25 -4.87 -22.75
CA THR A 44 8.03 -3.62 -22.00
C THR A 44 8.21 -3.92 -20.51
N VAL A 45 9.17 -3.27 -19.87
CA VAL A 45 9.48 -3.41 -18.45
C VAL A 45 9.12 -2.13 -17.71
N SER A 46 8.53 -2.24 -16.52
CA SER A 46 8.21 -1.08 -15.69
C SER A 46 9.44 -0.54 -14.99
N VAL A 47 9.56 0.79 -14.93
CA VAL A 47 10.61 1.49 -14.16
C VAL A 47 10.02 1.98 -12.85
N LYS A 48 10.76 1.81 -11.75
CA LYS A 48 10.37 2.29 -10.42
C LYS A 48 11.57 2.96 -9.73
N PRO A 49 11.33 3.94 -8.84
CA PRO A 49 12.38 4.48 -7.99
C PRO A 49 13.07 3.35 -7.22
N PHE A 50 14.39 3.45 -7.08
CA PHE A 50 15.13 2.51 -6.25
C PHE A 50 14.89 2.84 -4.78
N ALA A 51 14.34 1.88 -4.02
CA ALA A 51 14.24 1.95 -2.57
C ALA A 51 15.34 1.06 -1.96
N ASP A 52 16.24 1.67 -1.18
CA ASP A 52 17.33 0.96 -0.50
C ASP A 52 16.81 0.10 0.66
N ARG A 53 15.71 0.54 1.29
CA ARG A 53 15.06 -0.16 2.40
C ARG A 53 13.82 -0.87 1.90
N LYS A 54 13.55 -2.04 2.49
CA LYS A 54 12.28 -2.73 2.28
C LYS A 54 11.19 -1.93 2.99
N PRO A 55 10.02 -1.77 2.36
CA PRO A 55 8.87 -1.14 3.01
C PRO A 55 8.62 -1.76 4.38
N LEU A 56 8.59 -0.90 5.40
CA LEU A 56 8.21 -1.28 6.75
C LEU A 56 6.81 -1.90 6.70
N PRO A 57 6.60 -3.10 7.26
CA PRO A 57 5.29 -3.73 7.24
C PRO A 57 4.30 -2.87 8.02
N ARG A 58 3.09 -2.72 7.46
CA ARG A 58 1.95 -2.17 8.19
C ARG A 58 1.36 -3.25 9.09
N CYS A 59 1.23 -2.96 10.38
CA CYS A 59 0.63 -3.84 11.36
C CYS A 59 -0.87 -3.99 11.11
N GLN A 60 -1.36 -5.23 10.98
CA GLN A 60 -2.78 -5.51 10.75
C GLN A 60 -3.66 -5.31 11.99
N ASN A 61 -3.09 -5.00 13.16
CA ASN A 61 -3.83 -4.72 14.39
C ASN A 61 -4.00 -3.23 14.62
N CYS A 62 -2.89 -2.51 14.77
CA CYS A 62 -2.92 -1.08 15.11
C CYS A 62 -2.70 -0.15 13.92
N GLN A 63 -2.51 -0.69 12.70
CA GLN A 63 -2.24 0.05 11.45
C GLN A 63 -0.93 0.85 11.41
N GLY A 64 -0.11 0.80 12.47
CA GLY A 64 1.22 1.42 12.52
C GLY A 64 2.28 0.65 11.73
N PHE A 65 3.45 1.25 11.52
CA PHE A 65 4.55 0.64 10.75
C PHE A 65 5.60 -0.04 11.65
N GLY A 66 6.38 -0.94 11.05
CA GLY A 66 7.62 -1.48 11.66
C GLY A 66 7.45 -2.74 12.50
N HIS A 67 6.24 -3.29 12.61
CA HIS A 67 5.97 -4.55 13.31
C HIS A 67 4.78 -5.30 12.71
N THR A 68 4.67 -6.59 13.03
CA THR A 68 3.55 -7.46 12.62
C THR A 68 2.52 -7.58 13.73
N ARG A 69 1.33 -8.11 13.41
CA ARG A 69 0.23 -8.34 14.38
C ARG A 69 0.69 -9.15 15.60
N ASN A 70 1.54 -10.17 15.40
CA ASN A 70 2.00 -11.05 16.47
C ASN A 70 2.90 -10.35 17.49
N ASN A 71 3.56 -9.25 17.10
CA ASN A 71 4.45 -8.47 17.94
C ASN A 71 3.84 -7.11 18.32
N CYS A 72 2.52 -6.94 18.13
CA CYS A 72 1.82 -5.69 18.40
C CYS A 72 1.44 -5.60 19.88
N GLN A 73 1.85 -4.52 20.55
CA GLN A 73 1.44 -4.18 21.93
C GLN A 73 0.41 -3.04 21.97
N ASN A 74 0.05 -2.48 20.81
CA ASN A 74 -0.89 -1.38 20.69
C ASN A 74 -2.34 -1.86 20.60
N GLU A 75 -3.27 -0.98 20.96
CA GLU A 75 -4.70 -1.19 20.80
C GLU A 75 -5.11 -1.38 19.32
N THR A 76 -6.15 -2.18 19.10
CA THR A 76 -6.72 -2.43 17.77
C THR A 76 -7.29 -1.15 17.15
N ARG A 77 -6.99 -0.93 15.87
CA ARG A 77 -7.51 0.19 15.10
C ARG A 77 -8.10 -0.25 13.77
N CYS A 78 -9.19 0.41 13.38
CA CYS A 78 -9.88 0.14 12.13
C CYS A 78 -9.02 0.60 10.96
N ARG A 79 -8.85 -0.26 9.95
CA ARG A 79 -8.15 0.10 8.71
C ARG A 79 -8.87 1.17 7.90
N LEU A 80 -10.20 1.21 8.00
CA LEU A 80 -11.05 2.11 7.21
C LEU A 80 -11.03 3.53 7.77
N CYS A 81 -11.32 3.71 9.07
CA CYS A 81 -11.43 5.05 9.67
C CYS A 81 -10.32 5.41 10.67
N GLY A 82 -9.46 4.47 11.07
CA GLY A 82 -8.38 4.71 12.04
C GLY A 82 -8.80 4.73 13.52
N GLU A 83 -10.10 4.60 13.80
CA GLU A 83 -10.65 4.61 15.17
C GLU A 83 -10.41 3.31 15.94
N LYS A 84 -10.57 3.37 17.28
CA LYS A 84 -10.32 2.26 18.21
C LYS A 84 -11.39 1.16 18.19
N HIS A 85 -11.50 0.45 17.06
CA HIS A 85 -12.35 -0.73 16.92
C HIS A 85 -11.83 -1.67 15.81
N PRO A 86 -12.20 -2.96 15.79
CA PRO A 86 -11.88 -3.85 14.67
C PRO A 86 -12.64 -3.46 13.40
N GLU A 87 -12.09 -3.79 12.22
CA GLU A 87 -12.69 -3.51 10.90
C GLU A 87 -14.10 -4.11 10.77
N GLU A 88 -14.35 -5.28 11.35
CA GLU A 88 -15.64 -5.97 11.38
C GLU A 88 -16.77 -5.13 12.00
N ARG A 89 -16.44 -4.28 12.98
CA ARG A 89 -17.41 -3.40 13.66
C ARG A 89 -17.48 -2.00 13.07
N HIS A 90 -16.92 -1.79 11.87
CA HIS A 90 -16.95 -0.47 11.25
C HIS A 90 -18.36 0.04 10.98
N LYS A 91 -19.27 -0.84 10.51
CA LYS A 91 -20.67 -0.47 10.24
C LYS A 91 -21.41 0.03 11.48
N GLU A 92 -21.05 -0.47 12.67
CA GLU A 92 -21.62 -0.03 13.96
C GLU A 92 -21.10 1.35 14.41
N HIS A 93 -19.95 1.79 13.90
CA HIS A 93 -19.27 3.03 14.32
C HIS A 93 -19.30 4.14 13.26
N CYS A 94 -19.77 3.83 12.05
CA CYS A 94 -19.87 4.78 10.96
C CYS A 94 -21.30 5.29 10.80
N GLU A 95 -21.52 6.59 11.01
CA GLU A 95 -22.85 7.22 10.94
C GLU A 95 -23.49 7.10 9.55
N GLY A 96 -22.70 7.19 8.46
CA GLY A 96 -23.21 7.00 7.09
C GLY A 96 -23.77 5.59 6.89
N CYS A 97 -22.98 4.57 7.24
CA CYS A 97 -23.39 3.18 7.22
C CYS A 97 -24.62 2.89 8.15
N LYS A 98 -24.78 3.60 9.28
CA LYS A 98 -25.99 3.51 10.12
C LYS A 98 -27.24 4.09 9.45
N MET A 99 -27.11 5.24 8.78
CA MET A 99 -28.25 5.89 8.12
C MET A 99 -28.75 5.07 6.92
N GLU A 100 -27.84 4.49 6.13
CA GLU A 100 -28.19 3.60 5.02
C GLU A 100 -28.92 2.34 5.48
N ALA A 101 -28.47 1.74 6.60
CA ALA A 101 -29.14 0.59 7.19
C ALA A 101 -30.56 0.91 7.68
N GLN A 102 -30.83 2.16 8.09
CA GLN A 102 -32.16 2.61 8.52
C GLN A 102 -33.06 3.01 7.33
N ALA A 103 -32.48 3.45 6.22
CA ALA A 103 -33.22 3.83 5.02
C ALA A 103 -33.58 2.63 4.11
N ALA A 104 -32.93 1.48 4.28
CA ALA A 104 -33.19 0.27 3.51
C ALA A 104 -34.36 -0.55 4.10
N GLU A 105 -35.59 -0.26 3.68
CA GLU A 105 -36.77 -1.12 3.95
C GLU A 105 -36.75 -2.46 3.19
N CYS A 106 -35.80 -2.66 2.27
CA CYS A 106 -35.57 -3.92 1.57
C CYS A 106 -34.08 -4.27 1.66
N VAL A 107 -33.75 -5.27 2.48
CA VAL A 107 -32.38 -5.74 2.72
C VAL A 107 -31.84 -6.38 1.43
N PRO A 108 -30.81 -5.84 0.76
CA PRO A 108 -30.00 -6.66 -0.13
C PRO A 108 -29.28 -7.67 0.77
N GLU A 109 -29.42 -8.96 0.47
CA GLU A 109 -28.85 -10.10 1.21
C GLU A 109 -27.31 -10.02 1.34
N GLU A 110 -26.67 -9.14 0.55
CA GLU A 110 -25.29 -8.74 0.69
C GLU A 110 -25.19 -7.21 0.74
N LEU A 111 -24.79 -6.67 1.90
CA LEU A 111 -24.44 -5.25 2.03
C LEU A 111 -23.31 -4.93 1.03
N PRO A 112 -23.51 -3.96 0.12
CA PRO A 112 -22.57 -3.69 -0.94
C PRO A 112 -21.28 -3.10 -0.36
N GLY A 113 -20.17 -3.81 -0.57
CA GLY A 113 -18.82 -3.24 -0.56
C GLY A 113 -18.25 -2.75 0.78
N ASP A 114 -16.97 -2.40 0.72
CA ASP A 114 -16.27 -1.67 1.78
C ASP A 114 -16.95 -0.30 2.00
N CYS A 115 -17.21 0.09 3.25
CA CYS A 115 -17.83 1.37 3.62
C CYS A 115 -16.90 2.54 3.22
N ASP A 116 -17.40 3.53 2.48
CA ASP A 116 -16.63 4.68 1.96
C ASP A 116 -16.87 6.00 2.70
N HIS A 117 -17.85 6.06 3.62
CA HIS A 117 -18.29 7.29 4.28
C HIS A 117 -17.26 7.93 5.23
N ASN A 118 -16.28 7.17 5.73
CA ASN A 118 -15.27 7.69 6.66
C ASN A 118 -13.89 7.05 6.44
N ILE A 119 -13.46 6.94 5.18
CA ILE A 119 -12.14 6.44 4.84
C ILE A 119 -11.08 7.47 5.25
N ARG A 120 -10.26 7.12 6.24
CA ARG A 120 -9.13 7.92 6.71
C ARG A 120 -7.93 7.02 6.96
N CYS A 121 -6.78 7.39 6.42
CA CYS A 121 -5.54 6.70 6.74
C CYS A 121 -5.26 6.81 8.25
N ALA A 122 -5.19 5.68 8.96
CA ALA A 122 -4.91 5.66 10.40
C ALA A 122 -3.58 6.34 10.79
N ASN A 123 -2.66 6.51 9.83
CA ASN A 123 -1.37 7.16 10.04
C ASN A 123 -1.36 8.64 9.62
N CYS A 124 -2.10 9.03 8.58
CA CYS A 124 -2.09 10.40 8.03
C CYS A 124 -3.36 11.22 8.37
N MET A 125 -4.42 10.56 8.86
CA MET A 125 -5.70 11.15 9.27
C MET A 125 -6.35 12.08 8.23
N GLY A 126 -6.13 11.85 6.94
CA GLY A 126 -6.68 12.70 5.86
C GLY A 126 -6.03 14.08 5.74
N LYS A 127 -4.88 14.31 6.39
CA LYS A 127 -4.02 15.45 6.08
C LYS A 127 -3.26 15.11 4.81
N ASP A 128 -3.85 15.44 3.67
CA ASP A 128 -3.20 15.25 2.39
C ASP A 128 -1.97 16.16 2.29
N GLY A 129 -0.88 15.56 1.82
CA GLY A 129 0.20 16.25 1.16
C GLY A 129 0.91 15.21 0.32
N ARG A 130 0.87 15.38 -0.99
CA ARG A 130 1.75 14.69 -1.95
C ARG A 130 3.20 15.15 -1.71
N ASP A 131 3.73 14.79 -0.55
CA ASP A 131 5.12 14.98 -0.20
C ASP A 131 5.74 13.58 -0.19
N ASP A 132 6.62 13.37 -1.17
CA ASP A 132 7.37 12.16 -1.49
C ASP A 132 8.27 11.65 -0.34
N ALA A 133 7.69 11.31 0.82
CA ALA A 133 8.46 10.96 2.02
C ALA A 133 7.84 9.88 2.90
N HIS A 134 6.91 9.07 2.38
CA HIS A 134 6.61 7.75 2.95
C HIS A 134 7.13 6.64 2.05
N THR A 135 8.36 6.81 1.57
CA THR A 135 9.20 5.71 1.09
C THR A 135 9.68 4.95 2.32
N ALA A 136 8.99 3.85 2.62
CA ALA A 136 9.51 2.85 3.53
C ALA A 136 10.44 1.90 2.76
#